data_AF-A0A2N2VTG5-F1
#
_entry.id   AF-A0A2N2VTG5-F1
#
_cell.length_a   1.000
_cell.length_b   1.000
_cell.length_c   1.000
_cell.angle_alpha   90.00
_cell.angle_beta   90.00
_cell.angle_gamma   90.00
#
_symmetry.space_group_name_H-M   'P 1'
#
loop_
_entity.id
_entity.type
_entity.pdbx_description
1 polymer ?
#
loop_
_entity_poly.entity_id
_entity_poly.type
_entity_poly.pdbx_seq_one_letter_code
_entity_poly.pdbx_strand_id
1 'polypeptide(L)'
;MVVADEYISPVVRTINLKGERAVEMRGLWEVRKDFMGGPFVSYTFVDKKNNLVVTLDGYVYAPNEAKRDFLKQVQAILLSFEFIEK
;
A
#
# COMPACT_ATOMS: atom_id res chain seq x y z
N MET A 1 7.79 22.02 -12.54
CA MET A 1 7.13 20.70 -12.38
C MET A 1 8.20 19.67 -12.66
N VAL A 2 8.67 18.95 -11.64
CA VAL A 2 9.74 17.95 -11.80
C VAL A 2 9.04 16.64 -12.14
N VAL A 3 9.20 16.19 -13.38
CA VAL A 3 8.93 14.79 -13.74
C VAL A 3 10.07 14.01 -13.11
N ALA A 4 9.76 12.99 -12.31
CA ALA A 4 10.80 12.09 -11.82
C ALA A 4 11.26 11.24 -13.00
N ASP A 5 12.33 11.64 -13.68
CA ASP A 5 12.94 10.85 -14.76
C ASP A 5 13.56 9.54 -14.24
N GLU A 6 13.78 9.43 -12.92
CA GLU A 6 14.30 8.24 -12.28
C GLU A 6 13.19 7.37 -11.68
N TYR A 7 13.11 6.13 -12.18
CA TYR A 7 12.27 5.09 -11.60
C TYR A 7 12.68 4.82 -10.15
N ILE A 8 11.76 5.08 -9.21
CA ILE A 8 11.96 4.77 -7.80
C ILE A 8 11.43 3.36 -7.54
N SER A 9 12.34 2.44 -7.24
CA SER A 9 11.98 1.07 -6.88
C SER A 9 11.16 1.07 -5.58
N PRO A 10 10.05 0.31 -5.50
CA PRO A 10 9.31 0.15 -4.26
C PRO A 10 10.18 -0.41 -3.14
N VAL A 11 9.98 0.11 -1.93
CA VAL A 11 10.61 -0.42 -0.72
C VAL A 11 9.75 -1.56 -0.20
N VAL A 12 10.37 -2.72 0.02
CA VAL A 12 9.71 -3.94 0.47
C VAL A 12 10.29 -4.38 1.81
N ARG A 13 9.43 -4.74 2.76
CA ARG A 13 9.85 -5.31 4.05
C ARG A 13 8.95 -6.46 4.47
N THR A 14 9.55 -7.50 5.05
CA THR A 14 8.78 -8.55 5.74
C THR A 14 8.41 -8.05 7.12
N ILE A 15 7.15 -8.18 7.50
CA ILE A 15 6.62 -7.79 8.81
C ILE A 15 5.80 -8.93 9.42
N ASN A 16 5.55 -8.86 10.72
CA ASN A 16 4.47 -9.61 11.35
C ASN A 16 3.22 -8.72 11.38
N LEU A 17 2.14 -9.17 10.76
CA LEU A 17 0.86 -8.47 10.72
C LEU A 17 -0.19 -9.34 11.40
N LYS A 18 -0.59 -8.95 12.61
CA LYS A 18 -1.60 -9.65 13.43
C LYS A 18 -1.33 -11.15 13.59
N GLY A 19 -0.07 -11.51 13.82
CA GLY A 19 0.36 -12.90 14.02
C GLY A 19 0.78 -13.63 12.73
N GLU A 20 0.38 -13.13 11.56
CA GLU A 20 0.77 -13.71 10.28
C GLU A 20 2.01 -13.04 9.69
N ARG A 21 2.82 -13.82 8.96
CA ARG A 21 3.93 -13.27 8.18
C ARG A 21 3.38 -12.54 6.95
N ALA A 22 3.70 -11.27 6.84
CA ALA A 22 3.24 -10.42 5.75
C ALA A 22 4.42 -9.71 5.06
N VAL A 23 4.19 -9.25 3.84
CA VAL A 23 5.09 -8.37 3.11
C VAL A 23 4.41 -7.00 3.00
N GLU A 24 5.07 -5.97 3.50
CA GLU A 24 4.69 -4.59 3.23
C GLU A 24 5.52 -4.05 2.06
N MET A 25 4.83 -3.44 1.10
CA MET A 25 5.44 -2.73 -0.02
C MET A 25 4.97 -1.27 -0.02
N ARG A 26 5.90 -0.35 -0.26
CA ARG A 26 5.61 1.09 -0.39
C ARG A 26 6.29 1.62 -1.64
N GLY A 27 5.63 2.54 -2.33
CA GLY A 27 6.22 3.17 -3.50
C GLY A 27 5.34 4.27 -4.06
N LEU A 28 5.64 4.61 -5.30
CA LEU A 28 4.87 5.56 -6.09
C LEU A 28 4.18 4.80 -7.24
N TRP A 29 2.95 5.19 -7.54
CA TRP A 29 2.23 4.76 -8.72
C TRP A 29 2.13 5.94 -9.70
N GLU A 30 2.08 5.64 -10.99
CA GLU A 30 1.94 6.60 -12.08
C GLU A 30 1.05 6.02 -13.18
N VAL A 31 0.36 6.88 -13.91
CA VAL A 31 -0.37 6.50 -15.13
C VAL A 31 0.49 6.78 -16.34
N ARG A 32 0.66 5.78 -17.21
CA ARG A 32 1.38 5.93 -18.47
C ARG A 32 0.67 6.96 -19.35
N LYS A 33 1.42 7.94 -19.88
CA LYS A 33 0.94 9.03 -20.74
C LYS A 33 -0.04 10.00 -20.06
N ASP A 34 -0.02 10.06 -18.74
CA ASP A 34 -0.76 11.06 -17.95
C ASP A 34 0.14 11.56 -16.81
N PHE A 35 -0.21 12.70 -16.21
CA PHE A 35 0.48 13.28 -15.07
C PHE A 35 -0.12 12.83 -13.73
N MET A 36 -0.95 11.79 -13.74
CA MET A 36 -1.53 11.20 -12.54
C MET A 36 -0.55 10.26 -11.85
N GLY A 37 -0.42 10.41 -10.54
CA GLY A 37 0.41 9.56 -9.70
C GLY A 37 0.26 9.89 -8.23
N GLY A 38 0.92 9.11 -7.39
CA GLY A 38 0.89 9.29 -5.95
C GLY A 38 1.55 8.17 -5.18
N PRO A 39 1.56 8.25 -3.83
CA PRO A 39 2.08 7.18 -3.01
C PRO A 39 1.07 6.05 -2.84
N PHE A 40 1.59 4.84 -2.63
CA PHE A 40 0.82 3.67 -2.22
C PHE A 40 1.49 2.93 -1.06
N VAL A 41 0.71 2.13 -0.35
CA VAL A 41 1.15 1.13 0.62
C VAL A 41 0.32 -0.14 0.44
N SER A 42 0.98 -1.28 0.41
CA SER A 42 0.36 -2.59 0.21
C SER A 42 0.85 -3.58 1.25
N TYR A 43 -0.04 -4.45 1.73
CA TYR A 43 0.24 -5.54 2.67
C TYR A 43 -0.26 -6.85 2.09
N THR A 44 0.64 -7.78 1.80
CA THR A 44 0.27 -9.12 1.32
C THR A 44 0.58 -10.17 2.37
N PHE A 45 -0.38 -11.04 2.68
CA PHE A 45 -0.23 -12.14 3.62
C PHE A 45 -1.01 -13.37 3.16
N VAL A 46 -0.65 -14.53 3.72
CA VAL A 46 -1.32 -15.79 3.45
C VAL A 46 -2.32 -16.06 4.57
N ASP A 47 -3.61 -16.09 4.24
CA ASP A 47 -4.66 -16.60 5.11
C ASP A 47 -4.74 -18.11 4.98
N LYS A 48 -4.06 -18.81 5.91
CA LYS A 48 -4.00 -20.27 5.92
C LYS A 48 -5.34 -20.92 6.24
N LYS A 49 -6.20 -20.26 7.03
CA LYS A 49 -7.51 -20.80 7.42
C LYS A 49 -8.42 -20.94 6.21
N ASN A 50 -8.40 -19.95 5.32
CA ASN A 50 -9.23 -19.92 4.12
C ASN A 50 -8.49 -20.35 2.85
N ASN A 51 -7.20 -20.70 2.94
CA ASN A 51 -6.34 -21.03 1.80
C ASN A 51 -6.31 -19.91 0.73
N LEU A 52 -6.15 -18.66 1.18
CA LEU A 52 -6.13 -17.46 0.33
C LEU A 52 -4.82 -16.70 0.48
N VAL A 53 -4.42 -16.02 -0.60
CA VAL A 53 -3.43 -14.93 -0.53
C VAL A 53 -4.22 -13.63 -0.57
N VAL A 54 -4.11 -12.84 0.50
CA VAL A 54 -4.84 -11.59 0.65
C VAL A 54 -3.86 -10.43 0.52
N THR A 55 -4.25 -9.42 -0.27
CA THR A 55 -3.50 -8.17 -0.38
C THR A 55 -4.41 -7.01 -0.01
N LEU A 56 -4.00 -6.24 0.99
CA LEU A 56 -4.60 -4.96 1.36
C LEU A 56 -3.81 -3.89 0.62
N ASP A 57 -4.42 -3.24 -0.36
CA ASP A 57 -3.76 -2.20 -1.15
C ASP A 57 -4.45 -0.85 -0.97
N GLY A 58 -3.66 0.20 -0.80
CA GLY A 58 -4.13 1.55 -0.60
C GLY A 58 -3.22 2.56 -1.26
N TYR A 59 -3.82 3.42 -2.07
CA TYR A 59 -3.13 4.47 -2.80
C TYR A 59 -3.87 5.79 -2.65
N VAL A 60 -3.13 6.90 -2.81
CA VAL A 60 -3.71 8.25 -2.71
C VAL A 60 -3.54 8.97 -4.04
N TYR A 61 -4.67 9.42 -4.59
CA TYR A 61 -4.71 10.43 -5.63
C TYR A 61 -5.27 11.73 -5.04
N ALA A 62 -4.40 12.74 -4.89
CA ALA A 62 -4.77 14.06 -4.36
C ALA A 62 -3.87 15.13 -5.01
N PRO A 63 -4.15 15.54 -6.26
CA PRO A 63 -3.33 16.51 -6.99
C PRO A 63 -3.26 17.84 -6.23
N ASN A 64 -2.12 18.53 -6.30
CA ASN A 64 -1.85 19.81 -5.61
C ASN A 64 -1.94 19.79 -4.07
N GLU A 65 -2.15 18.63 -3.44
CA GLU A 65 -2.21 18.48 -1.99
C GLU A 65 -1.06 17.65 -1.41
N ALA A 66 -0.77 17.85 -0.12
CA ALA A 66 0.20 17.07 0.62
C ALA A 66 -0.35 15.66 0.95
N LYS A 67 0.17 14.63 0.27
CA LYS A 67 -0.39 13.26 0.28
C LYS A 67 -0.02 12.44 1.51
N ARG A 68 0.95 12.88 2.32
CA ARG A 68 1.48 12.10 3.45
C ARG A 68 0.38 11.74 4.46
N ASP A 69 -0.44 12.71 4.83
CA ASP A 69 -1.42 12.52 5.90
C ASP A 69 -2.65 11.74 5.40
N PHE A 70 -3.05 11.92 4.13
CA PHE A 70 -3.99 11.02 3.47
C PHE A 70 -3.49 9.58 3.42
N LEU A 71 -2.22 9.35 3.08
CA LEU A 71 -1.65 8.01 3.05
C LEU A 71 -1.66 7.36 4.44
N LYS A 72 -1.37 8.13 5.50
CA LYS A 72 -1.48 7.65 6.88
C LYS A 72 -2.91 7.25 7.24
N GLN A 73 -3.90 8.03 6.82
CA GLN A 73 -5.32 7.69 7.05
C GLN A 73 -5.72 6.42 6.31
N VAL A 74 -5.36 6.30 5.03
CA VAL A 74 -5.58 5.06 4.24
C VAL A 74 -4.90 3.88 4.92
N GLN A 75 -3.65 4.03 5.35
CA GLN A 75 -2.93 2.98 6.07
C GLN A 75 -3.62 2.60 7.39
N ALA A 76 -4.18 3.55 8.13
CA ALA A 76 -4.93 3.27 9.35
C ALA A 76 -6.19 2.44 9.05
N ILE A 77 -6.89 2.74 7.96
CA ILE A 77 -8.03 1.93 7.49
C ILE A 77 -7.57 0.51 7.15
N LEU A 78 -6.52 0.36 6.34
CA LEU A 78 -6.01 -0.96 5.97
C LEU A 78 -5.63 -1.80 7.19
N LEU A 79 -4.91 -1.21 8.16
CA LEU A 79 -4.43 -1.91 9.36
C LEU A 79 -5.54 -2.18 10.41
N SER A 80 -6.71 -1.58 10.24
CA SER A 80 -7.87 -1.83 11.12
C SER A 80 -8.60 -3.15 10.82
N PHE A 81 -8.25 -3.85 9.73
CA PHE A 81 -8.87 -5.14 9.37
C PHE A 81 -8.68 -6.19 10.47
N GLU A 82 -9.67 -7.04 10.74
CA GLU A 82 -9.53 -8.15 11.70
C GLU A 82 -9.79 -9.49 11.01
N PHE A 83 -9.12 -10.54 11.48
CA PHE A 83 -9.47 -11.90 11.11
C PHE A 83 -10.74 -12.31 11.88
N ILE A 84 -11.77 -12.72 11.16
CA ILE A 84 -13.00 -13.21 11.79
C ILE A 84 -12.82 -14.69 12.09
N GLU A 85 -12.78 -15.03 13.37
CA GLU A 85 -12.93 -16.40 13.82
C GLU A 85 -14.40 -16.82 13.65
N LYS A 86 -14.70 -17.55 12.58
CA LYS A 86 -15.84 -18.49 12.55
C LYS A 86 -15.60 -19.61 13.55
#